data_AF-A0A382LSL1-F1
#
_entry.id   AF-A0A382LSL1-F1
#
_cell.length_a   1.000
_cell.length_b   1.000
_cell.length_c   1.000
_cell.angle_alpha   90.00
_cell.angle_beta   90.00
_cell.angle_gamma   90.00
#
_symmetry.space_group_name_H-M   'P 1'
#
loop_
_entity.id
_entity.type
_entity.pdbx_description
1 polymer ?
#
loop_
_entity_poly.entity_id
_entity_poly.type
_entity_poly.pdbx_seq_one_letter_code
_entity_poly.pdbx_strand_id
1 'polypeptide(L)'
;MAISRAQLAKELEPGLNALFGMEYDRYENEHAEIFDTESSDRAFEEEVLIVGFGNASVKSEGQGVQFDSATEGFTARYTHETVALAFALTEEAVEDNLYDRLGARYTKALARSMAHTKQVKAANVLNNAFSASYTGGDGVSLINTAHTLADGGSLANRQTTMSDLNETSLENALISISTFVDDRNMILALRGMKLIVPPQLQFVADRLLETPGRVGTADNDINAVKNLG
;
A
#
# COMPACT_ATOMS: atom_id res chain seq x y z
N MET A 1 23.07 4.46 -24.39
CA MET A 1 24.09 5.42 -24.89
C MET A 1 24.98 5.79 -23.73
N ALA A 2 26.30 5.82 -23.94
CA ALA A 2 27.24 6.25 -22.91
C ALA A 2 27.25 7.78 -22.79
N ILE A 3 27.40 8.28 -21.57
CA ILE A 3 27.55 9.72 -21.31
C ILE A 3 28.97 10.12 -21.73
N SER A 4 29.05 11.10 -22.63
CA SER A 4 30.32 11.57 -23.21
C SER A 4 30.73 12.93 -22.67
N ARG A 5 32.03 13.25 -22.77
CA ARG A 5 32.60 14.54 -22.33
C ARG A 5 31.84 15.77 -22.89
N ALA A 6 31.41 15.71 -24.15
CA ALA A 6 30.71 16.83 -24.78
C ALA A 6 29.37 17.17 -24.09
N GLN A 7 28.74 16.19 -23.44
CA GLN A 7 27.49 16.37 -22.70
C GLN A 7 27.74 16.94 -21.28
N LEU A 8 28.98 16.90 -20.80
CA LEU A 8 29.40 17.27 -19.43
C LEU A 8 30.31 18.50 -19.39
N ALA A 9 30.45 19.23 -20.51
CA ALA A 9 31.42 20.33 -20.62
C ALA A 9 31.30 21.37 -19.49
N LYS A 10 30.09 21.66 -19.00
CA LYS A 10 29.85 22.58 -17.89
C LYS A 10 30.15 22.00 -16.51
N GLU A 11 30.09 20.68 -16.36
CA GLU A 11 30.42 20.00 -15.10
C GLU A 11 31.93 19.89 -14.89
N LEU A 12 32.71 20.01 -15.98
CA LEU A 12 34.16 19.88 -16.03
C LEU A 12 34.90 21.23 -16.05
N GLU A 13 34.20 22.37 -15.95
CA GLU A 13 34.81 23.70 -15.93
C GLU A 13 35.51 24.01 -14.59
N PRO A 14 36.79 24.45 -14.61
CA PRO A 14 37.51 24.84 -13.40
C PRO A 14 36.83 26.05 -12.74
N GLY A 15 36.36 25.90 -11.50
CA GLY A 15 35.70 26.97 -10.72
C GLY A 15 34.20 26.78 -10.45
N LEU A 16 33.61 25.65 -10.88
CA LEU A 16 32.23 25.32 -10.55
C LEU A 16 32.02 25.11 -9.04
N ASN A 17 31.25 26.00 -8.41
CA ASN A 17 31.01 26.02 -6.97
C ASN A 17 30.15 24.83 -6.48
N ALA A 18 29.05 24.53 -7.18
CA ALA A 18 28.20 23.37 -6.89
C ALA A 18 27.30 23.01 -8.08
N LEU A 19 27.02 21.71 -8.23
CA LEU A 19 25.94 21.17 -9.06
C LEU A 19 24.76 20.86 -8.14
N PHE A 20 23.57 21.36 -8.47
CA PHE A 20 22.35 21.23 -7.68
C PHE A 20 21.31 20.35 -8.40
N GLY A 21 20.36 19.79 -7.64
CA GLY A 21 19.20 19.08 -8.20
C GLY A 21 19.32 17.55 -8.34
N MET A 22 20.43 16.96 -7.91
CA MET A 22 20.57 15.48 -7.87
C MET A 22 20.24 14.86 -6.52
N GLU A 23 20.38 15.62 -5.43
CA GLU A 23 20.16 15.16 -4.06
C GLU A 23 19.02 15.99 -3.47
N TYR A 24 17.84 15.37 -3.37
CA TYR A 24 16.68 15.90 -2.65
C TYR A 24 16.35 14.92 -1.53
N ASP A 25 15.83 15.42 -0.42
CA ASP A 25 15.27 14.58 0.62
C ASP A 25 14.18 13.68 0.02
N ARG A 26 14.14 12.44 0.50
CA ARG A 26 13.37 11.35 -0.13
C ARG A 26 12.40 10.73 0.86
N TYR A 27 11.19 10.48 0.38
CA TYR A 27 10.27 9.53 1.00
C TYR A 27 10.71 8.13 0.59
N GLU A 28 11.48 7.48 1.45
CA GLU A 28 12.02 6.15 1.18
C GLU A 28 11.13 5.09 1.83
N ASN A 29 10.85 4.03 1.07
CA ASN A 29 10.12 2.84 1.50
C ASN A 29 8.72 3.02 2.11
N GLU A 30 7.96 4.08 1.79
CA GLU A 30 6.52 4.18 2.10
C GLU A 30 5.69 2.92 1.77
N HIS A 31 6.00 2.21 0.67
CA HIS A 31 5.33 0.94 0.36
C HIS A 31 5.49 -0.13 1.45
N ALA A 32 6.57 -0.12 2.23
CA ALA A 32 6.79 -1.07 3.33
C ALA A 32 5.87 -0.79 4.53
N GLU A 33 5.27 0.40 4.61
CA GLU A 33 4.23 0.71 5.59
C GLU A 33 2.85 0.17 5.17
N ILE A 34 2.69 -0.22 3.91
CA ILE A 34 1.42 -0.64 3.29
C ILE A 34 1.40 -2.15 3.09
N PHE A 35 2.52 -2.73 2.66
CA PHE A 35 2.62 -4.13 2.28
C PHE A 35 3.76 -4.83 3.02
N ASP A 36 3.50 -6.06 3.44
CA ASP A 36 4.53 -6.95 3.93
C ASP A 36 5.38 -7.46 2.76
N THR A 37 6.68 -7.68 3.01
CA THR A 37 7.62 -8.16 1.99
C THR A 37 8.01 -9.59 2.29
N GLU A 38 7.77 -10.48 1.32
CA GLU A 38 8.18 -11.88 1.38
C GLU A 38 9.22 -12.19 0.29
N SER A 39 10.13 -13.12 0.60
CA SER A 39 11.14 -13.60 -0.35
C SER A 39 10.61 -14.82 -1.12
N SER A 40 10.81 -14.83 -2.43
CA SER A 40 10.42 -15.95 -3.30
C SER A 40 11.54 -16.27 -4.29
N ASP A 41 11.77 -17.57 -4.51
CA ASP A 41 12.68 -18.10 -5.52
C ASP A 41 11.93 -18.59 -6.78
N ARG A 42 10.62 -18.40 -6.84
CA ARG A 42 9.75 -18.91 -7.91
C ARG A 42 9.47 -17.84 -8.95
N ALA A 43 9.07 -18.26 -10.15
CA ALA A 43 8.66 -17.33 -11.21
C ALA A 43 7.33 -16.63 -10.93
N PHE A 44 6.47 -17.27 -10.14
CA PHE A 44 5.20 -16.73 -9.64
C PHE A 44 4.89 -17.35 -8.29
N GLU A 45 4.14 -16.64 -7.47
CA GLU A 45 3.50 -17.18 -6.27
C GLU A 45 1.99 -17.19 -6.46
N GLU A 46 1.33 -18.15 -5.82
CA GLU A 46 -0.11 -18.32 -5.88
C GLU A 46 -0.63 -18.53 -4.47
N GLU A 47 -1.57 -17.67 -4.07
CA GLU A 47 -2.25 -17.71 -2.79
C GLU A 47 -3.68 -18.17 -3.02
N VAL A 48 -4.11 -19.18 -2.26
CA VAL A 48 -5.47 -19.71 -2.28
C VAL A 48 -6.10 -19.42 -0.94
N LEU A 49 -7.25 -18.75 -0.96
CA LEU A 49 -8.09 -18.58 0.21
C LEU A 49 -8.65 -19.94 0.63
N ILE A 50 -8.49 -20.30 1.90
CA ILE A 50 -9.11 -21.50 2.46
C ILE A 50 -10.30 -21.04 3.29
N VAL A 51 -11.50 -21.47 2.89
CA VAL A 51 -12.73 -21.26 3.67
C VAL A 51 -12.71 -22.24 4.82
N GLY A 52 -12.67 -21.70 6.03
CA GLY A 52 -12.60 -22.47 7.27
C GLY A 52 -13.90 -23.18 7.66
N PHE A 53 -13.92 -23.59 8.93
CA PHE A 53 -15.08 -24.22 9.55
C PHE A 53 -16.08 -23.17 10.04
N GLY A 54 -17.37 -23.52 10.08
CA GLY A 54 -18.41 -22.68 10.65
C GLY A 54 -18.47 -22.73 12.19
N ASN A 55 -19.50 -22.08 12.75
CA ASN A 55 -19.75 -22.08 14.19
C ASN A 55 -19.94 -23.50 14.75
N ALA A 56 -19.34 -23.76 15.91
CA ALA A 56 -19.55 -25.01 16.64
C ALA A 56 -21.03 -25.13 17.08
N SER A 57 -21.66 -26.26 16.75
CA SER A 57 -23.04 -26.56 17.15
C SER A 57 -23.14 -27.05 18.60
N VAL A 58 -24.23 -26.71 19.28
CA VAL A 58 -24.51 -27.26 20.62
C VAL A 58 -24.90 -28.72 20.46
N LYS A 59 -24.10 -29.60 21.07
CA LYS A 59 -24.31 -31.04 21.03
C LYS A 59 -25.26 -31.50 22.14
N SER A 60 -26.28 -32.28 21.79
CA SER A 60 -27.13 -32.99 22.75
C SER A 60 -26.41 -34.19 23.37
N GLU A 61 -26.74 -34.49 24.63
CA GLU A 61 -26.18 -35.62 25.35
C GLU A 61 -26.44 -36.94 24.60
N GLY A 62 -25.41 -37.78 24.47
CA GLY A 62 -25.48 -39.09 23.79
C GLY A 62 -25.32 -39.07 22.26
N GLN A 63 -25.26 -37.90 21.60
CA GLN A 63 -25.06 -37.82 20.15
C GLN A 63 -23.57 -37.84 19.73
N GLY A 64 -23.30 -37.95 18.43
CA GLY A 64 -21.95 -37.80 17.86
C GLY A 64 -21.47 -36.34 17.84
N VAL A 65 -20.19 -36.13 17.48
CA VAL A 65 -19.67 -34.79 17.13
C VAL A 65 -19.97 -34.53 15.66
N GLN A 66 -20.38 -33.31 15.30
CA GLN A 66 -20.55 -32.91 13.90
C GLN A 66 -19.19 -32.59 13.30
N PHE A 67 -18.90 -33.16 12.13
CA PHE A 67 -17.72 -32.82 11.34
C PHE A 67 -18.10 -31.80 10.27
N ASP A 68 -17.25 -30.80 10.07
CA ASP A 68 -17.35 -29.82 8.99
C ASP A 68 -16.14 -29.98 8.06
N SER A 69 -16.24 -29.48 6.84
CA SER A 69 -15.21 -29.58 5.80
C SER A 69 -14.76 -28.20 5.35
N ALA A 70 -13.46 -28.02 5.18
CA ALA A 70 -12.89 -26.83 4.55
C ALA A 70 -12.98 -26.92 3.02
N THR A 71 -13.14 -25.77 2.36
CA THR A 71 -13.17 -25.65 0.90
C THR A 71 -12.20 -24.57 0.42
N GLU A 72 -11.69 -24.70 -0.80
CA GLU A 72 -10.88 -23.66 -1.43
C GLU A 72 -11.78 -22.56 -2.01
N GLY A 73 -11.40 -21.31 -1.77
CA GLY A 73 -12.07 -20.11 -2.25
C GLY A 73 -11.31 -19.48 -3.42
N PHE A 74 -11.08 -18.17 -3.33
CA PHE A 74 -10.43 -17.39 -4.38
C PHE A 74 -8.93 -17.67 -4.49
N THR A 75 -8.38 -17.49 -5.69
CA THR A 75 -6.96 -17.65 -5.96
C THR A 75 -6.40 -16.35 -6.54
N ALA A 76 -5.29 -15.88 -5.96
CA ALA A 76 -4.53 -14.75 -6.50
C ALA A 76 -3.15 -15.22 -6.91
N ARG A 77 -2.68 -14.76 -8.08
CA ARG A 77 -1.34 -15.08 -8.59
C ARG A 77 -0.51 -13.81 -8.72
N TYR A 78 0.69 -13.84 -8.15
CA TYR A 78 1.66 -12.75 -8.21
C TYR A 78 2.83 -13.15 -9.10
N THR A 79 3.14 -12.33 -10.10
CA THR A 79 4.27 -12.53 -11.00
C THR A 79 5.34 -11.50 -10.73
N HIS A 80 6.58 -11.94 -10.51
CA HIS A 80 7.70 -11.06 -10.26
C HIS A 80 8.10 -10.30 -11.52
N GLU A 81 8.29 -8.98 -11.39
CA GLU A 81 8.77 -8.13 -12.47
C GLU A 81 10.19 -7.63 -12.18
N THR A 82 11.07 -7.71 -13.18
CA THR A 82 12.44 -7.19 -13.03
C THR A 82 12.48 -5.70 -13.38
N VAL A 83 12.82 -4.87 -12.40
CA VAL A 83 13.13 -3.45 -12.61
C VAL A 83 14.63 -3.30 -12.83
N ALA A 84 15.04 -2.69 -13.93
CA ALA A 84 16.44 -2.46 -14.25
C ALA A 84 16.66 -1.07 -14.86
N LEU A 85 17.74 -0.40 -14.43
CA LEU A 85 18.23 0.85 -15.00
C LEU A 85 19.75 0.83 -14.93
N ALA A 86 20.41 1.35 -15.96
CA ALA A 86 21.87 1.42 -16.03
C ALA A 86 22.33 2.72 -16.67
N PHE A 87 23.54 3.16 -16.32
CA PHE A 87 24.27 4.22 -17.01
C PHE A 87 25.65 3.72 -17.40
N ALA A 88 26.24 4.32 -18.43
CA ALA A 88 27.60 4.03 -18.86
C ALA A 88 28.40 5.33 -18.97
N LEU A 89 29.63 5.32 -18.49
CA LEU A 89 30.59 6.42 -18.59
C LEU A 89 31.69 6.05 -19.57
N THR A 90 32.14 7.02 -20.36
CA THR A 90 33.31 6.88 -21.24
C THR A 90 34.60 7.02 -20.42
N GLU A 91 35.68 6.37 -20.85
CA GLU A 91 36.97 6.38 -20.16
C GLU A 91 37.53 7.80 -20.08
N GLU A 92 37.42 8.56 -21.17
CA GLU A 92 37.86 9.94 -21.24
C GLU A 92 37.10 10.85 -20.26
N ALA A 93 35.82 10.57 -20.02
CA ALA A 93 35.01 11.30 -19.05
C ALA A 93 35.32 10.94 -17.60
N VAL A 94 35.99 9.80 -17.36
CA VAL A 94 36.48 9.40 -16.03
C VAL A 94 37.88 9.96 -15.80
N GLU A 95 38.77 9.88 -16.80
CA GLU A 95 40.14 10.41 -16.72
C GLU A 95 40.19 11.94 -16.62
N ASP A 96 39.37 12.65 -17.40
CA ASP A 96 39.29 14.12 -17.37
C ASP A 96 38.54 14.63 -16.12
N ASN A 97 37.96 13.73 -15.33
CA ASN A 97 37.22 14.11 -14.13
C ASN A 97 38.17 14.31 -12.96
N LEU A 98 38.72 15.52 -12.87
CA LEU A 98 39.68 15.94 -11.85
C LEU A 98 39.20 15.75 -10.40
N TYR A 99 37.91 15.45 -10.19
CA TYR A 99 37.33 15.13 -8.89
C TYR A 99 36.44 13.89 -9.03
N ASP A 100 36.75 12.83 -8.30
CA ASP A 100 36.15 11.48 -8.22
C ASP A 100 34.64 11.45 -7.86
N ARG A 101 33.83 12.26 -8.54
CA ARG A 101 32.48 12.67 -8.13
C ARG A 101 31.42 12.25 -9.14
N LEU A 102 31.73 12.02 -10.42
CA LEU A 102 30.69 11.58 -11.37
C LEU A 102 30.11 10.22 -11.00
N GLY A 103 30.97 9.21 -10.83
CA GLY A 103 30.54 7.84 -10.60
C GLY A 103 29.66 7.72 -9.35
N ALA A 104 30.12 8.30 -8.23
CA ALA A 104 29.36 8.36 -6.99
C ALA A 104 28.03 9.13 -7.10
N ARG A 105 27.96 10.19 -7.92
CA ARG A 105 26.74 10.98 -8.11
C ARG A 105 25.73 10.28 -9.01
N TYR A 106 26.17 9.72 -10.13
CA TYR A 106 25.30 9.00 -11.06
C TYR A 106 24.79 7.68 -10.45
N THR A 107 25.59 7.00 -9.63
CA THR A 107 25.10 5.84 -8.84
C THR A 107 24.02 6.24 -7.83
N LYS A 108 24.16 7.38 -7.13
CA LYS A 108 23.10 7.92 -6.26
C LYS A 108 21.83 8.27 -7.04
N ALA A 109 21.95 8.95 -8.18
CA ALA A 109 20.82 9.28 -9.04
C ALA A 109 20.13 8.03 -9.60
N LEU A 110 20.92 7.01 -9.96
CA LEU A 110 20.42 5.71 -10.40
C LEU A 110 19.62 5.03 -9.28
N ALA A 111 20.18 4.96 -8.06
CA ALA A 111 19.51 4.37 -6.90
C ALA A 111 18.18 5.07 -6.61
N ARG A 112 18.13 6.40 -6.73
CA ARG A 112 16.89 7.19 -6.58
C ARG A 112 15.83 6.80 -7.62
N SER A 113 16.20 6.75 -8.89
CA SER A 113 15.26 6.37 -9.97
C SER A 113 14.72 4.96 -9.78
N MET A 114 15.56 4.03 -9.34
CA MET A 114 15.16 2.66 -9.01
C MET A 114 14.19 2.63 -7.82
N ALA A 115 14.50 3.33 -6.73
CA ALA A 115 13.65 3.40 -5.55
C ALA A 115 12.28 4.05 -5.88
N HIS A 116 12.27 5.14 -6.64
CA HIS A 116 11.03 5.78 -7.10
C HIS A 116 10.18 4.83 -7.96
N THR A 117 10.80 4.06 -8.86
CA THR A 117 10.08 3.10 -9.69
C THR A 117 9.41 2.02 -8.84
N LYS A 118 10.09 1.52 -7.80
CA LYS A 118 9.49 0.58 -6.83
C LYS A 118 8.28 1.19 -6.12
N GLN A 119 8.40 2.43 -5.65
CA GLN A 119 7.30 3.13 -4.98
C GLN A 119 6.08 3.33 -5.89
N VAL A 120 6.29 3.81 -7.11
CA VAL A 120 5.20 4.03 -8.06
C VAL A 120 4.48 2.73 -8.40
N LYS A 121 5.23 1.63 -8.56
CA LYS A 121 4.65 0.30 -8.79
C LYS A 121 3.84 -0.20 -7.59
N ALA A 122 4.34 -0.05 -6.38
CA ALA A 122 3.61 -0.45 -5.18
C ALA A 122 2.34 0.40 -4.97
N ALA A 123 2.45 1.73 -5.09
CA ALA A 123 1.31 2.64 -4.97
C ALA A 123 0.23 2.43 -6.05
N ASN A 124 0.59 1.83 -7.19
CA ASN A 124 -0.32 1.52 -8.29
C ASN A 124 -1.53 0.68 -7.82
N VAL A 125 -1.32 -0.24 -6.88
CA VAL A 125 -2.39 -1.09 -6.31
C VAL A 125 -3.47 -0.24 -5.65
N LEU A 126 -3.08 0.71 -4.80
CA LEU A 126 -4.04 1.62 -4.14
C LEU A 126 -4.62 2.64 -5.12
N ASN A 127 -3.81 3.17 -6.04
CA ASN A 127 -4.26 4.14 -7.05
C ASN A 127 -5.34 3.56 -7.98
N ASN A 128 -5.27 2.26 -8.26
CA ASN A 128 -6.24 1.55 -9.10
C ASN A 128 -7.27 0.74 -8.32
N ALA A 129 -7.33 0.88 -6.99
CA ALA A 129 -8.15 0.03 -6.12
C ALA A 129 -9.66 0.09 -6.42
N PHE A 130 -10.15 1.17 -7.02
CA PHE A 130 -11.56 1.34 -7.41
C PHE A 130 -11.87 0.91 -8.85
N SER A 131 -10.85 0.58 -9.64
CA SER A 131 -11.00 0.31 -11.08
C SER A 131 -11.38 -1.14 -11.33
N ALA A 132 -12.49 -1.36 -12.03
CA ALA A 132 -12.91 -2.71 -12.45
C ALA A 132 -11.96 -3.37 -13.45
N SER A 133 -10.98 -2.65 -14.00
CA SER A 133 -9.92 -3.21 -14.85
C SER A 133 -8.78 -3.87 -14.06
N TYR A 134 -8.73 -3.66 -12.74
CA TYR A 134 -7.71 -4.19 -11.85
C TYR A 134 -8.41 -5.03 -10.76
N THR A 135 -8.76 -6.25 -11.14
CA THR A 135 -9.49 -7.18 -10.28
C THR A 135 -8.55 -7.98 -9.38
N GLY A 136 -8.98 -8.27 -8.16
CA GLY A 136 -8.33 -9.20 -7.25
C GLY A 136 -8.69 -10.67 -7.55
N GLY A 137 -8.37 -11.56 -6.61
CA GLY A 137 -8.62 -13.00 -6.75
C GLY A 137 -10.11 -13.38 -6.82
N ASP A 138 -11.00 -12.52 -6.32
CA ASP A 138 -12.46 -12.69 -6.37
C ASP A 138 -13.11 -12.10 -7.65
N GLY A 139 -12.29 -11.56 -8.57
CA GLY A 139 -12.75 -11.03 -9.84
C GLY A 139 -13.36 -9.63 -9.77
N VAL A 140 -13.31 -8.94 -8.63
CA VAL A 140 -13.72 -7.53 -8.50
C VAL A 140 -12.56 -6.64 -8.05
N SER A 141 -12.71 -5.32 -8.15
CA SER A 141 -11.70 -4.35 -7.72
C SER A 141 -11.42 -4.42 -6.22
N LEU A 142 -10.21 -4.08 -5.77
CA LEU A 142 -9.80 -4.16 -4.36
C LEU A 142 -10.78 -3.46 -3.39
N ILE A 143 -11.30 -2.29 -3.78
CA ILE A 143 -12.30 -1.55 -3.00
C ILE A 143 -13.66 -1.61 -3.72
N ASN A 144 -14.56 -2.47 -3.23
CA ASN A 144 -15.85 -2.77 -3.83
C ASN A 144 -16.97 -3.03 -2.79
N THR A 145 -18.23 -2.91 -3.23
CA THR A 145 -19.40 -3.25 -2.42
C THR A 145 -19.88 -4.69 -2.62
N ALA A 146 -19.27 -5.43 -3.55
CA ALA A 146 -19.79 -6.69 -4.06
C ALA A 146 -18.75 -7.84 -4.00
N HIS A 147 -17.90 -7.88 -2.98
CA HIS A 147 -17.01 -9.02 -2.76
C HIS A 147 -17.87 -10.23 -2.37
N THR A 148 -17.92 -11.27 -3.22
CA THR A 148 -18.79 -12.43 -2.98
C THR A 148 -18.19 -13.34 -1.91
N LEU A 149 -19.01 -13.74 -0.92
CA LEU A 149 -18.60 -14.69 0.13
C LEU A 149 -18.90 -16.12 -0.32
N ALA A 150 -18.08 -17.09 0.11
CA ALA A 150 -18.22 -18.49 -0.31
C ALA A 150 -19.55 -19.14 0.14
N ASP A 151 -20.08 -18.79 1.31
CA ASP A 151 -21.37 -19.30 1.83
C ASP A 151 -22.58 -18.44 1.37
N GLY A 152 -22.36 -17.54 0.41
CA GLY A 152 -23.37 -16.66 -0.16
C GLY A 152 -23.44 -15.26 0.48
N GLY A 153 -23.99 -14.32 -0.28
CA GLY A 153 -23.99 -12.90 0.07
C GLY A 153 -22.78 -12.14 -0.46
N SER A 154 -22.68 -10.87 -0.11
CA SER A 154 -21.57 -10.00 -0.51
C SER A 154 -21.11 -9.13 0.64
N LEU A 155 -19.80 -9.06 0.83
CA LEU A 155 -19.15 -8.12 1.72
C LEU A 155 -18.87 -6.80 0.97
N ALA A 156 -19.15 -5.68 1.64
CA ALA A 156 -18.82 -4.36 1.15
C ALA A 156 -17.70 -3.76 2.02
N ASN A 157 -16.54 -3.45 1.42
CA ASN A 157 -15.42 -2.79 2.11
C ASN A 157 -15.37 -1.28 1.85
N ARG A 158 -16.45 -0.73 1.28
CA ARG A 158 -16.68 0.70 1.07
C ARG A 158 -18.15 1.04 1.20
N GLN A 159 -18.45 2.32 1.37
CA GLN A 159 -19.81 2.83 1.35
C GLN A 159 -20.41 2.77 -0.08
N THR A 160 -21.72 2.56 -0.17
CA THR A 160 -22.47 2.59 -1.45
C THR A 160 -22.43 3.98 -2.08
N THR A 161 -22.60 5.01 -1.26
CA THR A 161 -22.42 6.41 -1.66
C THR A 161 -21.15 6.92 -1.01
N MET A 162 -20.22 7.42 -1.83
CA MET A 162 -18.98 7.98 -1.31
C MET A 162 -19.25 9.25 -0.52
N SER A 163 -18.58 9.36 0.62
CA SER A 163 -18.59 10.53 1.49
C SER A 163 -17.17 11.08 1.62
N ASP A 164 -17.05 12.40 1.80
CA ASP A 164 -15.77 13.02 2.08
C ASP A 164 -15.23 12.55 3.45
N LEU A 165 -13.91 12.62 3.62
CA LEU A 165 -13.29 12.31 4.90
C LEU A 165 -13.68 13.36 5.95
N ASN A 166 -14.46 12.92 6.94
CA ASN A 166 -14.89 13.69 8.09
C ASN A 166 -15.08 12.74 9.29
N GLU A 167 -15.39 13.29 10.45
CA GLU A 167 -15.60 12.51 11.68
C GLU A 167 -16.67 11.42 11.49
N THR A 168 -17.85 11.78 11.00
CA THR A 168 -18.96 10.82 10.83
C THR A 168 -18.64 9.73 9.80
N SER A 169 -17.96 10.05 8.70
CA SER A 169 -17.58 9.02 7.72
C SER A 169 -16.48 8.09 8.26
N LEU A 170 -15.54 8.62 9.04
CA LEU A 170 -14.49 7.83 9.68
C LEU A 170 -15.05 6.90 10.77
N GLU A 171 -15.93 7.40 11.64
CA GLU A 171 -16.58 6.59 12.67
C GLU A 171 -17.41 5.46 12.06
N ASN A 172 -18.20 5.75 11.01
CA ASN A 172 -18.97 4.73 10.31
C ASN A 172 -18.07 3.68 9.65
N ALA A 173 -16.90 4.07 9.13
CA ALA A 173 -15.94 3.14 8.57
C ALA A 173 -15.34 2.23 9.65
N LEU A 174 -14.96 2.78 10.80
CA LEU A 174 -14.44 1.99 11.94
C LEU A 174 -15.47 0.99 12.48
N ILE A 175 -16.73 1.40 12.58
CA ILE A 175 -17.84 0.51 12.96
C ILE A 175 -17.98 -0.61 11.92
N SER A 176 -17.98 -0.26 10.64
CA SER A 176 -18.13 -1.25 9.56
C SER A 176 -17.01 -2.30 9.61
N ILE A 177 -15.75 -1.89 9.79
CA ILE A 177 -14.60 -2.79 9.96
C ILE A 177 -14.80 -3.75 11.14
N SER A 178 -15.31 -3.27 12.28
CA SER A 178 -15.56 -4.11 13.45
C SER A 178 -16.67 -5.15 13.27
N THR A 179 -17.50 -4.99 12.23
CA THR A 179 -18.61 -5.89 11.91
C THR A 179 -18.33 -6.80 10.72
N PHE A 180 -17.11 -6.78 10.17
CA PHE A 180 -16.74 -7.68 9.08
C PHE A 180 -16.81 -9.14 9.52
N VAL A 181 -17.19 -9.97 8.57
CA VAL A 181 -17.37 -11.41 8.75
C VAL A 181 -16.46 -12.17 7.80
N ASP A 182 -16.10 -13.37 8.21
CA ASP A 182 -15.47 -14.38 7.35
C ASP A 182 -16.50 -14.96 6.34
N ASP A 183 -16.02 -15.75 5.38
CA ASP A 183 -16.81 -16.44 4.35
C ASP A 183 -17.97 -17.29 4.90
N ARG A 184 -17.89 -17.71 6.18
CA ARG A 184 -18.91 -18.47 6.92
C ARG A 184 -19.78 -17.60 7.84
N ASN A 185 -19.81 -16.28 7.63
CA ASN A 185 -20.52 -15.29 8.47
C ASN A 185 -20.08 -15.21 9.94
N MET A 186 -18.85 -15.62 10.26
CA MET A 186 -18.28 -15.46 11.59
C MET A 186 -17.67 -14.06 11.75
N ILE A 187 -18.04 -13.33 12.80
CA ILE A 187 -17.48 -11.98 13.06
C ILE A 187 -15.97 -12.07 13.30
N LEU A 188 -15.22 -11.25 12.58
CA LEU A 188 -13.78 -11.11 12.71
C LEU A 188 -13.44 -10.01 13.72
N ALA A 189 -12.44 -10.24 14.56
CA ALA A 189 -11.96 -9.26 15.53
C ALA A 189 -11.02 -8.23 14.86
N LEU A 190 -11.55 -7.43 13.94
CA LEU A 190 -10.79 -6.42 13.20
C LEU A 190 -10.88 -5.04 13.86
N ARG A 191 -9.80 -4.27 13.74
CA ARG A 191 -9.73 -2.86 14.14
C ARG A 191 -8.93 -2.07 13.11
N GLY A 192 -9.39 -0.88 12.76
CA GLY A 192 -8.63 0.05 11.92
C GLY A 192 -7.39 0.54 12.66
N MET A 193 -6.19 0.36 12.09
CA MET A 193 -4.93 0.69 12.76
C MET A 193 -4.10 1.76 12.05
N LYS A 194 -4.30 1.94 10.75
CA LYS A 194 -3.54 2.89 9.94
C LYS A 194 -4.48 3.52 8.92
N LEU A 195 -4.43 4.86 8.82
CA LEU A 195 -5.17 5.62 7.84
C LEU A 195 -4.20 6.11 6.75
N ILE A 196 -4.35 5.58 5.54
CA ILE A 196 -3.55 5.99 4.37
C ILE A 196 -4.36 7.05 3.63
N VAL A 197 -3.78 8.25 3.45
CA VAL A 197 -4.44 9.37 2.80
C VAL A 197 -3.59 9.97 1.69
N PRO A 198 -4.21 10.54 0.65
CA PRO A 198 -3.50 11.35 -0.31
C PRO A 198 -3.07 12.69 0.32
N PRO A 199 -2.02 13.37 -0.21
CA PRO A 199 -1.48 14.60 0.36
C PRO A 199 -2.51 15.72 0.57
N GLN A 200 -3.55 15.77 -0.26
CA GLN A 200 -4.63 16.76 -0.19
C GLN A 200 -5.46 16.66 1.09
N LEU A 201 -5.53 15.47 1.69
CA LEU A 201 -6.31 15.20 2.90
C LEU A 201 -5.48 15.20 4.18
N GLN A 202 -4.16 15.40 4.10
CA GLN A 202 -3.26 15.32 5.26
C GLN A 202 -3.71 16.22 6.43
N PHE A 203 -4.13 17.46 6.13
CA PHE A 203 -4.53 18.41 7.16
C PHE A 203 -5.92 18.12 7.73
N VAL A 204 -6.77 17.41 6.99
CA VAL A 204 -8.07 16.96 7.49
C VAL A 204 -7.86 15.76 8.42
N ALA A 205 -7.06 14.79 7.98
CA ALA A 205 -6.70 13.62 8.77
C ALA A 205 -6.00 13.99 10.08
N ASP A 206 -4.99 14.86 10.03
CA ASP A 206 -4.26 15.32 11.22
C ASP A 206 -5.19 15.95 12.26
N ARG A 207 -6.09 16.84 11.82
CA ARG A 207 -7.09 17.43 12.73
C ARG A 207 -8.02 16.38 13.32
N LEU A 208 -8.52 15.43 12.51
CA LEU A 208 -9.44 14.39 12.98
C LEU A 208 -8.77 13.44 13.99
N LEU A 209 -7.51 13.09 13.78
CA LEU A 209 -6.79 12.11 14.60
C LEU A 209 -6.16 12.72 15.85
N GLU A 210 -5.63 13.95 15.76
CA GLU A 210 -4.78 14.51 16.82
C GLU A 210 -5.49 15.51 17.74
N THR A 211 -6.63 16.07 17.34
CA THR A 211 -7.32 17.06 18.18
C THR A 211 -7.82 16.41 19.48
N PRO A 212 -7.58 17.02 20.66
CA PRO A 212 -8.03 16.46 21.94
C PRO A 212 -9.56 16.46 22.09
N GLY A 213 -10.22 17.48 21.54
CA GLY A 213 -11.67 17.58 21.45
C GLY A 213 -12.18 17.36 20.03
N ARG A 214 -13.50 17.36 19.88
CA ARG A 214 -14.18 17.26 18.59
C ARG A 214 -13.81 18.41 17.65
N VAL A 215 -13.57 18.10 16.38
CA VAL A 215 -13.11 19.08 15.40
C VAL A 215 -14.26 19.96 14.92
N GLY A 216 -14.10 21.28 15.01
CA GLY A 216 -15.02 22.25 14.41
C GLY A 216 -16.28 22.55 15.24
N THR A 217 -16.35 22.08 16.49
CA THR A 217 -17.43 22.41 17.43
C THR A 217 -16.92 23.33 18.54
N ALA A 218 -17.82 24.14 19.11
CA ALA A 218 -17.53 24.95 20.31
C ALA A 218 -17.63 24.11 21.61
N ASP A 219 -18.21 22.92 21.49
CA ASP A 219 -18.40 21.98 22.59
C ASP A 219 -17.10 21.22 22.90
N ASN A 220 -16.83 21.01 24.19
CA ASN A 220 -15.63 20.29 24.68
C ASN A 220 -15.86 18.76 24.70
N ASP A 221 -16.46 18.24 23.64
CA ASP A 221 -16.67 16.81 23.48
C ASP A 221 -15.33 16.12 23.23
N ILE A 222 -15.12 14.96 23.88
CA ILE A 222 -13.89 14.18 23.72
C ILE A 222 -13.83 13.61 22.31
N ASN A 223 -12.65 13.68 21.68
CA ASN A 223 -12.40 12.99 20.43
C ASN A 223 -12.41 11.47 20.65
N ALA A 224 -13.51 10.82 20.25
CA ALA A 224 -13.70 9.38 20.42
C ALA A 224 -12.69 8.56 19.62
N VAL A 225 -12.34 9.00 18.39
CA VAL A 225 -11.37 8.31 17.53
C VAL A 225 -10.00 8.26 18.21
N LYS A 226 -9.54 9.39 18.75
CA LYS A 226 -8.26 9.45 19.47
C LYS A 226 -8.25 8.66 20.78
N ASN A 227 -9.37 8.65 21.51
CA ASN A 227 -9.46 8.02 22.83
C ASN A 227 -9.61 6.49 22.76
N LEU A 228 -10.26 5.98 21.71
CA LEU A 228 -10.48 4.54 21.51
C LEU A 228 -9.28 3.85 20.84
N GLY A 229 -8.38 4.62 20.22
CA GLY A 229 -7.07 4.17 19.71
C GLY A 229 -7.05 3.88 18.22
#